data_AF-A0A822AML1-F1
#
_entry.id   AF-A0A822AML1-F1
#
_cell.length_a   1.000
_cell.length_b   1.000
_cell.length_c   1.000
_cell.angle_alpha   90.00
_cell.angle_beta   90.00
_cell.angle_gamma   90.00
#
_symmetry.space_group_name_H-M   'P 1'
#
loop_
_entity.id
_entity.type
_entity.pdbx_description
1 polymer ?
#
loop_
_entity_poly.entity_id
_entity_poly.type
_entity_poly.pdbx_seq_one_letter_code
_entity_poly.pdbx_strand_id
1 'polypeptide(L)' 'LALNLVYLLSLVLQPCIPTTSHEIRQPLNIKESVYGLENAFRCYLPSGHTIGQARPLFKRVEKALTDEYRLRFAGHNK' A
#
# COMPACT_ATOMS: atom_id res chain seq x y z
N LEU A 1 -10.13 -15.39 3.07
CA LEU A 1 -10.42 -14.34 4.08
C LEU A 1 -9.32 -13.29 4.19
N ALA A 2 -8.06 -13.67 4.39
CA ALA A 2 -6.93 -12.72 4.55
C ALA A 2 -6.82 -11.68 3.42
N LEU A 3 -7.01 -12.07 2.15
CA LEU A 3 -6.96 -11.14 1.02
C LEU A 3 -8.06 -10.06 1.06
N ASN A 4 -9.23 -10.37 1.61
CA ASN A 4 -10.30 -9.38 1.82
C ASN A 4 -9.92 -8.35 2.87
N LEU A 5 -9.21 -8.77 3.91
CA LEU A 5 -8.66 -7.86 4.91
C LEU A 5 -7.56 -6.97 4.29
N VAL A 6 -6.69 -7.54 3.46
CA VAL A 6 -5.67 -6.78 2.73
C VAL A 6 -6.31 -5.74 1.79
N TYR A 7 -7.40 -6.08 1.11
CA TYR A 7 -8.17 -5.11 0.33
C TYR A 7 -8.73 -3.99 1.21
N LEU A 8 -9.35 -4.32 2.34
CA LEU A 8 -9.86 -3.30 3.26
C LEU A 8 -8.75 -2.37 3.78
N LEU A 9 -7.57 -2.92 4.09
CA LEU A 9 -6.41 -2.11 4.47
C LEU A 9 -6.00 -1.12 3.36
N SER A 10 -6.12 -1.50 2.08
CA SER A 10 -5.85 -0.56 0.98
C SER A 10 -6.80 0.65 1.01
N LEU A 11 -8.08 0.43 1.30
CA LEU A 11 -9.06 1.52 1.42
C LEU A 11 -8.75 2.45 2.59
N VAL A 12 -8.34 1.88 3.73
CA VAL A 12 -7.94 2.65 4.93
C VAL A 12 -6.65 3.43 4.69
N LEU A 13 -5.70 2.86 3.96
CA LEU A 13 -4.42 3.51 3.66
C LEU A 13 -4.53 4.57 2.57
N GLN A 14 -5.55 4.54 1.72
CA GLN A 14 -5.72 5.49 0.60
C GLN A 14 -5.52 6.98 0.99
N PRO A 15 -6.12 7.52 2.07
CA PRO A 15 -5.91 8.92 2.47
C PRO A 15 -4.51 9.22 3.03
N CYS A 16 -3.79 8.23 3.55
CA CYS A 16 -2.48 8.43 4.20
C CYS A 16 -1.29 8.09 3.29
N ILE A 17 -1.41 7.03 2.49
CA ILE A 17 -0.38 6.47 1.63
C ILE A 17 -1.03 5.98 0.31
N PRO A 18 -1.44 6.90 -0.58
CA PRO A 18 -2.20 6.55 -1.80
C PRO A 18 -1.44 5.61 -2.72
N THR A 19 -0.12 5.77 -2.84
CA THR A 19 0.75 4.91 -3.65
C THR A 19 0.71 3.46 -3.15
N THR A 20 0.89 3.24 -1.85
CA THR A 20 0.86 1.89 -1.27
C THR A 20 -0.53 1.26 -1.38
N SER A 21 -1.61 2.03 -1.19
CA SER A 21 -2.96 1.53 -1.44
C SER A 21 -3.13 1.01 -2.88
N HIS A 22 -2.62 1.75 -3.86
CA HIS A 22 -2.65 1.32 -5.26
C HIS A 22 -1.80 0.05 -5.48
N GLU A 23 -0.58 0.01 -4.93
CA GLU A 23 0.31 -1.16 -5.03
C GLU A 23 -0.26 -2.42 -4.34
N ILE A 24 -1.05 -2.27 -3.28
CA ILE A 24 -1.80 -3.38 -2.66
C ILE A 24 -2.90 -3.87 -3.60
N ARG A 25 -3.63 -2.97 -4.26
CA ARG A 25 -4.77 -3.32 -5.12
C ARG A 25 -4.36 -3.95 -6.46
N GLN A 26 -3.17 -3.61 -6.98
CA GLN A 26 -2.65 -4.20 -8.23
C GLN A 26 -2.60 -5.74 -8.24
N PRO A 27 -1.89 -6.42 -7.31
CA PRO A 27 -1.86 -7.88 -7.29
C PRO A 27 -3.21 -8.49 -6.91
N LEU A 28 -4.09 -7.75 -6.23
CA LEU A 28 -5.45 -8.21 -5.97
C LEU A 28 -6.35 -8.15 -7.22
N ASN A 29 -5.91 -7.53 -8.32
CA ASN A 29 -6.66 -7.43 -9.58
C ASN A 29 -8.07 -6.81 -9.39
N ILE A 30 -8.15 -5.75 -8.59
CA ILE A 30 -9.40 -5.02 -8.30
C ILE A 30 -9.36 -3.68 -9.03
N LYS A 31 -10.44 -3.32 -9.73
CA LYS A 31 -10.56 -2.00 -10.38
C LYS A 31 -10.72 -0.91 -9.32
N GLU A 32 -10.10 0.27 -9.52
CA GLU A 32 -10.02 1.32 -8.49
C GLU A 32 -11.36 1.92 -8.05
N SER A 33 -12.45 1.69 -8.79
CA SER A 33 -13.76 2.31 -8.59
C SER A 33 -14.82 1.41 -7.95
N VAL A 34 -14.51 0.17 -7.58
CA VAL A 34 -15.57 -0.81 -7.29
C VAL A 34 -16.18 -0.66 -5.89
N TYR A 35 -15.39 -0.29 -4.88
CA TYR A 35 -15.88 -0.22 -3.49
C TYR A 35 -15.25 0.93 -2.69
N GLY A 36 -16.08 1.57 -1.86
CA GLY A 36 -15.67 2.54 -0.84
C GLY A 36 -15.51 1.87 0.54
N LEU A 37 -14.98 2.62 1.51
CA LEU A 37 -14.90 2.17 2.89
C LEU A 37 -16.30 2.11 3.51
N GLU A 38 -16.67 0.95 4.07
CA GLU A 38 -17.95 0.73 4.75
C GLU A 38 -17.71 0.42 6.24
N ASN A 39 -18.73 0.63 7.09
CA ASN A 39 -18.70 0.29 8.52
C ASN A 39 -18.87 -1.22 8.81
N ALA A 40 -18.58 -2.07 7.83
CA ALA A 40 -18.70 -3.52 7.95
C ALA A 40 -17.60 -4.23 7.14
N PHE A 41 -17.09 -5.34 7.68
CA PHE A 41 -16.17 -6.20 6.93
C PHE A 41 -16.96 -7.16 6.03
N ARG A 42 -16.73 -7.06 4.72
CA ARG A 42 -17.37 -7.89 3.70
C ARG A 42 -16.36 -8.70 2.90
N CYS A 43 -16.85 -9.73 2.23
CA CYS A 43 -16.08 -10.47 1.25
C CYS A 43 -16.17 -9.77 -0.10
N TYR A 44 -15.11 -9.06 -0.50
CA TYR A 44 -14.98 -8.36 -1.78
C TYR A 44 -14.38 -9.25 -2.88
N LEU A 45 -13.55 -10.21 -2.46
CA LEU A 45 -12.86 -11.19 -3.29
C LEU A 45 -13.54 -12.54 -3.09
N PRO A 46 -14.42 -12.97 -4.01
CA PRO A 46 -15.12 -14.24 -3.91
C PRO A 46 -14.16 -15.42 -4.06
N SER A 47 -14.64 -16.62 -3.73
CA SER A 47 -13.89 -17.85 -3.99
C SER A 47 -13.62 -17.99 -5.50
N GLY A 48 -12.43 -18.45 -5.87
CA GLY A 48 -11.99 -18.55 -7.27
C GLY A 48 -11.49 -17.25 -7.89
N HIS A 49 -11.46 -16.14 -7.15
CA HIS A 49 -10.88 -14.88 -7.62
C HIS A 49 -9.39 -15.04 -7.97
N THR A 50 -9.01 -14.61 -9.18
CA THR A 50 -7.63 -14.70 -9.66
C THR A 50 -6.83 -13.47 -9.26
N ILE A 51 -5.75 -13.69 -8.51
CA ILE A 51 -4.79 -12.67 -8.10
C ILE A 51 -3.55 -12.71 -8.99
N GLY A 52 -2.90 -11.55 -9.13
CA GLY A 52 -1.58 -11.42 -9.74
C GLY A 52 -0.44 -11.79 -8.78
N GLN A 53 0.78 -11.46 -9.18
CA GLN A 53 1.98 -11.78 -8.42
C GLN A 53 2.20 -10.79 -7.26
N ALA A 54 2.29 -11.30 -6.03
CA ALA A 54 2.63 -10.51 -4.85
C ALA A 54 4.07 -9.98 -4.92
N ARG A 55 4.27 -8.76 -4.39
CA ARG A 55 5.58 -8.08 -4.34
C ARG A 55 5.76 -7.40 -2.99
N PRO A 56 6.99 -7.24 -2.49
CA PRO A 56 7.25 -6.46 -1.27
C PRO A 56 6.78 -5.01 -1.45
N LEU A 57 5.92 -4.53 -0.55
CA LEU A 57 5.37 -3.16 -0.57
C LEU A 57 6.34 -2.13 0.01
N PHE A 58 7.17 -2.55 0.96
CA PHE A 58 8.08 -1.67 1.67
C PHE A 58 9.50 -2.20 1.61
N LYS A 59 10.44 -1.26 1.56
CA LYS A 59 11.86 -1.53 1.76
C LYS A 59 12.26 -0.96 3.11
N ARG A 60 13.18 -1.64 3.78
CA ARG A 60 13.76 -1.11 5.02
C ARG A 60 14.48 0.20 4.70
N VAL A 61 14.32 1.19 5.58
CA VAL A 61 15.10 2.42 5.51
C VAL A 61 16.47 2.14 6.13
N GLU A 62 17.51 2.18 5.33
CA GLU A 62 18.88 1.96 5.78
C GLU A 62 19.45 3.22 6.44
N LYS A 63 20.13 3.07 7.58
CA LYS A 63 20.71 4.19 8.33
C LYS A 63 21.68 5.02 7.47
N ALA A 64 22.49 4.36 6.64
CA ALA A 64 23.43 5.04 5.75
C ALA A 64 22.74 6.03 4.81
N LEU A 65 21.58 5.66 4.24
CA LEU A 65 20.79 6.52 3.36
C LEU A 65 20.19 7.70 4.15
N THR A 66 19.74 7.47 5.38
CA THR A 66 19.24 8.53 6.25
C THR A 66 20.35 9.53 6.60
N ASP A 67 21.54 9.05 6.94
CA ASP A 67 22.70 9.90 7.26
C ASP A 67 23.16 10.72 6.04
N GLU A 68 23.19 10.10 4.86
CA GLU A 68 23.50 10.78 3.58
C GLU A 68 22.53 11.93 3.32
N TYR A 69 21.22 11.67 3.37
CA TYR A 69 20.21 12.71 3.13
C TYR A 69 20.22 13.78 4.21
N ARG A 70 20.47 13.42 5.47
CA ARG A 70 20.62 14.41 6.55
C ARG A 70 21.76 15.37 6.24
N LEU A 71 22.95 14.88 5.86
CA LEU A 71 24.08 15.73 5.50
C LEU A 71 23.77 16.60 4.28
N ARG A 72 23.22 16.00 3.22
CA ARG A 72 22.89 16.68 1.96
C ARG A 72 21.88 17.82 2.14
N PHE A 73 20.89 17.65 3.01
CA PHE A 73 19.78 18.59 3.18
C PHE A 73 19.83 19.37 4.50
N ALA A 74 20.91 19.30 5.28
CA ALA A 74 21.10 20.04 6.53
C ALA A 74 21.33 21.56 6.35
N GLY A 75 21.40 22.07 5.12
CA GLY A 75 21.52 23.52 4.86
C GLY A 75 22.90 24.12 5.09
N HIS A 76 23.98 23.35 4.95
CA HIS A 76 25.37 23.83 5.17
C HIS A 76 25.97 24.71 4.05
N ASN A 77 25.18 25.17 3.08
CA ASN A 77 25.64 26.13 2.07
C ASN A 77 25.39 27.56 2.57
N LYS A 78 26.43 28.18 3.14
CA LYS A 78 26.61 29.64 3.21
C LYS A 78 27.74 30.04 2.28
#